data_AF-A0A2D4KJS5-F1
#
_entry.id   AF-A0A2D4KJS5-F1
#
_cell.length_a   1.000
_cell.length_b   1.000
_cell.length_c   1.000
_cell.angle_alpha   90.00
_cell.angle_beta   90.00
_cell.angle_gamma   90.00
#
_symmetry.space_group_name_H-M   'P 1'
#
loop_
_entity.id
_entity.type
_entity.pdbx_description
1 polymer ?
#
loop_
_entity_poly.entity_id
_entity_poly.type
_entity_poly.pdbx_seq_one_letter_code
_entity_poly.pdbx_strand_id
1 'polypeptide(L)'
;MYHSVSGASHPLQTEEQEIGIDPLQSYGNKPDEDVSNENGRVQLTLDSDGIFLSYSKEWEELFVNNNYLATIRLKGINGQLRSSRFRSVCWKLFLNVLPSDTNHWITKTIKLRALYNNVKEIHITNPRKAGQQDLMINNPLSQDEGVTRLNLYFLTT
;
A
#
# COMPACT_ATOMS: atom_id res chain seq x y z
N MET A 1 3.70 31.89 -49.67
CA MET A 1 3.50 30.60 -50.37
C MET A 1 2.98 29.61 -49.35
N TYR A 2 1.82 29.03 -49.61
CA TYR A 2 1.14 28.10 -48.73
C TYR A 2 1.83 26.74 -48.81
N HIS A 3 2.23 26.17 -47.67
CA HIS A 3 2.57 24.76 -47.59
C HIS A 3 1.31 23.99 -47.19
N SER A 4 0.72 23.32 -48.17
CA SER A 4 -0.36 22.37 -48.01
C SER A 4 0.15 21.14 -47.24
N VAL A 5 -0.36 20.92 -46.03
CA VAL A 5 -0.21 19.62 -45.35
C VAL A 5 -1.39 18.76 -45.79
N SER A 6 -1.16 17.94 -46.83
CA SER A 6 -2.08 16.88 -47.22
C SER A 6 -1.57 15.57 -46.60
N GLY A 7 -2.36 14.99 -45.70
CA GLY A 7 -2.04 13.74 -45.04
C GLY A 7 -3.19 13.29 -44.15
N ALA A 8 -4.39 13.13 -44.72
CA ALA A 8 -5.46 12.43 -44.04
C ALA A 8 -5.14 10.92 -44.08
N SER A 9 -4.67 10.37 -42.96
CA SER A 9 -4.47 8.93 -42.80
C SER A 9 -5.79 8.25 -42.41
N HIS A 10 -6.05 7.09 -43.02
CA HIS A 10 -7.32 6.35 -43.00
C HIS A 10 -7.45 5.42 -41.76
N PRO A 11 -8.66 5.08 -41.27
CA PRO A 11 -8.89 4.47 -39.94
C PRO A 11 -8.47 3.00 -39.72
N LEU A 12 -7.65 2.39 -40.58
CA LEU A 12 -7.29 0.96 -40.48
C LEU A 12 -5.80 0.69 -40.74
N GLN A 13 -4.94 1.62 -40.37
CA GLN A 13 -3.50 1.36 -40.34
C GLN A 13 -3.16 0.63 -39.05
N THR A 14 -2.65 -0.61 -39.16
CA THR A 14 -2.08 -1.35 -38.03
C THR A 14 -0.86 -0.57 -37.55
N GLU A 15 -1.04 0.28 -36.55
CA GLU A 15 0.08 0.84 -35.81
C GLU A 15 0.79 -0.32 -35.12
N GLU A 16 2.08 -0.48 -35.43
CA GLU A 16 2.95 -1.33 -34.63
C GLU A 16 2.86 -0.81 -33.20
N GLN A 17 2.31 -1.63 -32.32
CA GLN A 17 2.15 -1.29 -30.92
C GLN A 17 3.57 -1.09 -30.35
N GLU A 18 3.99 0.17 -30.18
CA GLU A 18 5.22 0.49 -29.47
C GLU A 18 5.06 -0.06 -28.05
N ILE A 19 5.67 -1.22 -27.81
CA ILE A 19 5.73 -1.83 -26.49
C ILE A 19 6.63 -0.90 -25.68
N GLY A 20 5.99 -0.01 -24.92
CA GLY A 20 6.66 0.85 -23.96
C GLY A 20 7.53 0.00 -23.04
N ILE A 21 8.81 0.34 -22.98
CA ILE A 21 9.79 -0.35 -22.15
C ILE A 21 9.35 -0.18 -20.68
N ASP A 22 8.95 -1.27 -20.03
CA ASP A 22 8.60 -1.26 -18.61
C ASP A 22 9.89 -0.99 -17.79
N PRO A 23 9.97 0.10 -17.01
CA PRO A 23 11.14 0.38 -16.16
C PRO A 23 11.44 -0.72 -15.14
N LEU A 24 10.51 -1.66 -14.93
CA LEU A 24 10.66 -2.79 -14.02
C LEU A 24 11.20 -4.07 -14.69
N GLN A 25 11.32 -4.12 -16.03
CA GLN A 25 11.90 -5.28 -16.71
C GLN A 25 13.39 -5.48 -16.44
N SER A 26 14.13 -4.42 -16.03
CA SER A 26 15.57 -4.53 -15.76
C SER A 26 15.90 -5.31 -14.48
N TYR A 27 14.91 -5.62 -13.63
CA TYR A 27 15.11 -6.33 -12.38
C TYR A 27 14.91 -7.85 -12.50
N GLY A 28 14.51 -8.34 -13.68
CA GLY A 28 14.02 -9.72 -13.83
C GLY A 28 15.07 -10.77 -14.17
N ASN A 29 16.20 -10.44 -14.80
CA ASN A 29 17.12 -11.47 -15.30
C ASN A 29 18.58 -11.00 -15.29
N LYS A 30 19.39 -11.56 -14.39
CA LYS A 30 20.82 -11.78 -14.65
C LYS A 30 21.17 -13.21 -14.22
N PRO A 31 21.79 -14.02 -15.09
CA PRO A 31 22.43 -15.26 -14.68
C PRO A 31 23.74 -14.96 -13.96
N ASP A 32 24.11 -15.87 -13.07
CA ASP A 32 25.35 -15.84 -12.28
C ASP A 32 26.59 -15.87 -13.20
N GLU A 33 27.31 -14.75 -13.30
CA GLU A 33 28.70 -14.74 -13.75
C GLU A 33 29.62 -14.49 -12.56
N ASP A 34 30.33 -15.55 -12.23
CA ASP A 34 31.38 -15.66 -11.23
C ASP A 34 32.62 -14.89 -11.71
N VAL A 35 32.82 -13.67 -11.21
CA VAL A 35 34.11 -12.96 -11.33
C VAL A 35 34.50 -12.46 -9.95
N SER A 36 35.43 -13.21 -9.34
CA SER A 36 36.20 -12.86 -8.17
C SER A 36 36.76 -11.44 -8.27
N ASN A 37 36.31 -10.56 -7.39
CA ASN A 37 37.08 -9.38 -7.03
C ASN A 37 37.07 -9.24 -5.51
N GLU A 38 38.14 -9.75 -4.93
CA GLU A 38 38.53 -9.56 -3.55
C GLU A 38 38.75 -8.06 -3.29
N ASN A 39 37.84 -7.43 -2.53
CA ASN A 39 38.06 -6.30 -1.61
C ASN A 39 36.72 -5.62 -1.29
N GLY A 40 36.12 -5.95 -0.13
CA GLY A 40 34.95 -5.22 0.38
C GLY A 40 33.96 -6.01 1.23
N ARG A 41 34.22 -7.28 1.56
CA ARG A 41 33.34 -8.07 2.44
C ARG A 41 33.78 -7.98 3.90
N VAL A 42 33.61 -6.81 4.50
CA VAL A 42 33.68 -6.65 5.95
C VAL A 42 32.44 -5.88 6.41
N GLN A 43 31.74 -6.46 7.40
CA GLN A 43 30.69 -5.86 8.21
C GLN A 43 29.22 -5.93 7.72
N LEU A 44 28.61 -7.11 7.74
CA LEU A 44 27.13 -7.23 7.81
C LEU A 44 26.64 -8.13 8.97
N THR A 45 27.53 -8.75 9.73
CA THR A 45 27.15 -9.77 10.73
C THR A 45 27.38 -9.34 12.18
N LEU A 46 28.12 -8.26 12.45
CA LEU A 46 28.44 -7.83 13.83
C LEU A 46 27.42 -6.83 14.42
N ASP A 47 26.66 -6.13 13.58
CA ASP A 47 25.75 -5.04 14.01
C ASP A 47 24.31 -5.51 14.27
N SER A 48 23.95 -6.72 13.85
CA SER A 48 22.59 -7.27 14.00
C SER A 48 22.22 -7.45 15.48
N ASP A 49 23.16 -7.92 16.30
CA ASP A 49 22.92 -8.17 17.73
C ASP A 49 22.75 -6.86 18.50
N GLY A 50 23.51 -5.82 18.15
CA GLY A 50 23.37 -4.48 18.72
C GLY A 50 22.03 -3.82 18.35
N ILE A 51 21.60 -3.97 17.09
CA ILE A 51 20.30 -3.49 16.63
C ILE A 51 19.15 -4.23 17.35
N PHE A 52 19.22 -5.56 17.45
CA PHE A 52 18.22 -6.36 18.15
C PHE A 52 18.10 -5.96 19.63
N LEU A 53 19.24 -5.80 20.31
CA LEU A 53 19.27 -5.36 21.71
C LEU A 53 18.65 -3.96 21.88
N SER A 54 18.85 -3.06 20.89
CA SER A 54 18.20 -1.75 20.85
C SER A 54 16.68 -1.85 20.73
N TYR A 55 16.16 -2.77 19.91
CA TYR A 55 14.72 -2.96 19.76
C TYR A 55 14.08 -3.55 21.02
N SER A 56 14.70 -4.58 21.61
CA SER A 56 14.16 -5.22 22.82
C SER A 56 14.09 -4.22 23.98
N LYS A 57 15.15 -3.45 24.18
CA LYS A 57 15.20 -2.42 25.21
C LYS A 57 14.13 -1.35 25.03
N GLU A 58 14.00 -0.81 23.81
CA GLU A 58 12.99 0.22 23.52
C GLU A 58 11.56 -0.35 23.72
N TRP A 59 11.33 -1.62 23.35
CA TRP A 59 10.06 -2.30 23.57
C TRP A 59 9.73 -2.44 25.07
N GLU A 60 10.69 -2.90 25.87
CA GLU A 60 10.54 -3.04 27.32
C GLU A 60 10.18 -1.71 27.99
N GLU A 61 10.90 -0.63 27.64
CA GLU A 61 10.61 0.70 28.15
C GLU A 61 9.18 1.19 27.82
N LEU A 62 8.69 0.85 26.62
CA LEU A 62 7.42 1.36 26.09
C LEU A 62 6.20 0.53 26.47
N PHE A 63 6.33 -0.78 26.69
CA PHE A 63 5.16 -1.68 26.74
C PHE A 63 5.17 -2.73 27.85
N VAL A 64 6.30 -2.96 28.54
CA VAL A 64 6.37 -3.98 29.60
C VAL A 64 5.96 -3.44 30.98
N ASN A 65 6.06 -2.13 31.19
CA ASN A 65 5.65 -1.49 32.43
C ASN A 65 4.12 -1.57 32.66
N ASN A 66 3.67 -1.85 33.89
CA ASN A 66 2.23 -1.96 34.21
C ASN A 66 1.41 -0.69 33.88
N ASN A 67 2.04 0.48 33.87
CA ASN A 67 1.42 1.76 33.51
C ASN A 67 1.96 2.30 32.17
N TYR A 68 2.28 1.41 31.23
CA TYR A 68 2.89 1.81 29.97
C TYR A 68 2.06 2.83 29.18
N LEU A 69 0.72 2.79 29.30
CA LEU A 69 -0.17 3.74 28.64
C LEU A 69 0.10 5.20 29.07
N ALA A 70 0.36 5.44 30.36
CA ALA A 70 0.74 6.76 30.83
C ALA A 70 2.13 7.15 30.31
N THR A 71 3.08 6.20 30.31
CA THR A 71 4.44 6.41 29.79
C THR A 71 4.43 6.81 28.32
N ILE A 72 3.74 6.06 27.45
CA ILE A 72 3.69 6.37 26.02
C ILE A 72 2.98 7.70 25.75
N ARG A 73 1.97 8.07 26.56
CA ARG A 73 1.31 9.38 26.46
C ARG A 73 2.28 10.52 26.78
N LEU A 74 3.02 10.40 27.89
CA LEU A 74 4.02 11.40 28.29
C LEU A 74 5.13 11.52 27.24
N LYS A 75 5.69 10.39 26.77
CA LYS A 75 6.68 10.37 25.68
C LYS A 75 6.11 10.98 24.38
N GLY A 76 4.82 10.80 24.11
CA GLY A 76 4.12 11.39 22.97
C GLY A 76 4.02 12.91 23.05
N ILE A 77 3.59 13.44 24.20
CA ILE A 77 3.50 14.89 24.46
C ILE A 77 4.88 15.54 24.37
N ASN A 78 5.92 14.85 24.87
CA ASN A 78 7.31 15.31 24.82
C ASN A 78 7.95 15.16 23.42
N GLY A 79 7.22 14.71 22.40
CA GLY A 79 7.72 14.55 21.02
C GLY A 79 8.67 13.37 20.81
N GLN A 80 8.93 12.56 21.83
CA GLN A 80 9.92 11.47 21.80
C GLN A 80 9.48 10.31 20.90
N LEU A 81 8.17 10.19 20.63
CA LEU A 81 7.64 9.19 19.70
C LEU A 81 7.93 9.51 18.23
N ARG A 82 8.52 10.67 17.88
CA ARG A 82 8.91 10.96 16.48
C ARG A 82 10.06 10.05 16.02
N SER A 83 11.01 9.79 16.91
CA SER A 83 12.20 8.99 16.63
C SER A 83 12.04 7.52 17.02
N SER A 84 10.94 7.17 17.70
CA SER A 84 10.68 5.79 18.12
C SER A 84 10.36 4.89 16.93
N ARG A 85 10.96 3.69 16.94
CA ARG A 85 10.71 2.66 15.91
C ARG A 85 9.33 2.03 16.07
N PHE A 86 8.76 2.12 17.27
CA PHE A 86 7.43 1.60 17.62
C PHE A 86 6.32 2.66 17.53
N ARG A 87 6.59 3.82 16.92
CA ARG A 87 5.60 4.89 16.71
C ARG A 87 4.26 4.39 16.18
N SER A 88 4.28 3.49 15.20
CA SER A 88 3.06 2.92 14.60
C SER A 88 2.20 2.13 15.60
N VAL A 89 2.82 1.47 16.58
CA VAL A 89 2.15 0.75 17.65
C VAL A 89 1.51 1.73 18.63
N CYS A 90 2.25 2.76 19.05
CA CYS A 90 1.72 3.82 19.91
C CYS A 90 0.49 4.51 19.28
N TRP A 91 0.53 4.80 17.98
CA TRP A 91 -0.63 5.38 17.28
C TRP A 91 -1.85 4.46 17.27
N LYS A 92 -1.66 3.16 17.08
CA LYS A 92 -2.77 2.21 17.17
C LYS A 92 -3.41 2.19 18.55
N LEU A 93 -2.64 2.41 19.62
CA LEU A 93 -3.18 2.54 20.97
C LEU A 93 -3.92 3.87 21.18
N PHE A 94 -3.35 4.99 20.70
CA PHE A 94 -4.00 6.30 20.81
C PHE A 94 -5.31 6.39 20.02
N LEU A 95 -5.40 5.67 18.90
CA LEU A 95 -6.60 5.60 18.07
C LEU A 95 -7.55 4.46 18.49
N ASN A 96 -7.29 3.82 19.64
CA ASN A 96 -8.07 2.70 20.17
C ASN A 96 -8.26 1.53 19.17
N VAL A 97 -7.33 1.36 18.24
CA VAL A 97 -7.29 0.22 17.29
C VAL A 97 -6.83 -1.05 18.00
N LEU A 98 -5.86 -0.91 18.90
CA LEU A 98 -5.37 -1.99 19.77
C LEU A 98 -5.92 -1.81 21.20
N PRO A 99 -6.26 -2.92 21.89
CA PRO A 99 -6.67 -2.86 23.30
C PRO A 99 -5.48 -2.53 24.21
N SER A 100 -5.76 -2.17 25.46
CA SER A 100 -4.72 -1.95 26.48
C SER A 100 -3.96 -3.21 26.88
N ASP A 101 -4.54 -4.40 26.69
CA ASP A 101 -3.85 -5.66 26.95
C ASP A 101 -3.11 -6.15 25.70
N THR A 102 -1.78 -6.22 25.82
CA THR A 102 -0.83 -6.62 24.78
C THR A 102 -1.08 -8.03 24.27
N ASN A 103 -1.55 -8.94 25.13
CA ASN A 103 -1.81 -10.34 24.77
C ASN A 103 -2.88 -10.47 23.68
N HIS A 104 -3.79 -9.50 23.62
CA HIS A 104 -4.90 -9.50 22.67
C HIS A 104 -4.57 -8.78 21.35
N TRP A 105 -3.40 -8.17 21.19
CA TRP A 105 -3.07 -7.35 20.02
C TRP A 105 -3.05 -8.15 18.72
N ILE A 106 -2.45 -9.33 18.75
CA ILE A 106 -2.35 -10.21 17.57
C ILE A 106 -3.76 -10.64 17.15
N THR A 107 -4.54 -11.20 18.08
CA THR A 107 -5.91 -11.66 17.82
C THR A 107 -6.82 -10.51 17.34
N LYS A 108 -6.75 -9.33 17.95
CA LYS A 108 -7.52 -8.15 17.52
C LYS A 108 -7.12 -7.71 16.11
N THR A 109 -5.82 -7.66 15.82
CA THR A 109 -5.30 -7.24 14.50
C THR A 109 -5.75 -8.20 13.41
N ILE A 110 -5.70 -9.51 13.64
CA ILE A 110 -6.17 -10.54 12.70
C ILE A 110 -7.66 -10.34 12.41
N LYS A 111 -8.49 -10.17 13.46
CA LYS A 111 -9.93 -9.93 13.31
C LYS A 111 -10.24 -8.66 12.51
N LEU A 112 -9.55 -7.55 12.81
CA LEU A 112 -9.75 -6.28 12.10
C LEU A 112 -9.33 -6.38 10.62
N ARG A 113 -8.24 -7.09 10.31
CA ARG A 113 -7.81 -7.32 8.92
C ARG A 113 -8.80 -8.20 8.15
N ALA A 114 -9.31 -9.26 8.78
CA ALA A 114 -10.33 -10.11 8.17
C ALA A 114 -11.63 -9.32 7.89
N LEU A 115 -12.08 -8.51 8.85
CA LEU A 115 -13.23 -7.62 8.66
C LEU A 115 -13.00 -6.64 7.50
N TYR A 116 -11.83 -5.99 7.46
CA TYR A 116 -11.49 -5.09 6.37
C TYR A 116 -11.49 -5.80 5.01
N ASN A 117 -10.92 -7.01 4.92
CA ASN A 117 -10.90 -7.77 3.68
C ASN A 117 -12.31 -8.15 3.22
N ASN A 118 -13.19 -8.57 4.14
CA ASN A 118 -14.58 -8.88 3.81
C ASN A 118 -15.32 -7.65 3.27
N VAL A 119 -15.19 -6.49 3.94
CA VAL A 119 -15.78 -5.23 3.46
C VAL A 119 -15.20 -4.84 2.11
N LYS A 120 -13.89 -4.98 1.93
CA LYS A 120 -13.17 -4.68 0.69
C LYS A 120 -13.65 -5.55 -0.48
N GLU A 121 -13.86 -6.84 -0.27
CA GLU A 121 -14.37 -7.75 -1.29
C GLU A 121 -15.78 -7.37 -1.76
N ILE A 122 -16.64 -6.94 -0.83
CA ILE A 122 -18.02 -6.55 -1.13
C ILE A 122 -18.06 -5.22 -1.90
N HIS A 123 -17.22 -4.25 -1.52
CA HIS A 123 -17.39 -2.86 -1.98
C HIS A 123 -16.34 -2.38 -2.99
N ILE A 124 -15.16 -3.01 -3.07
CA ILE A 124 -14.11 -2.63 -4.02
C ILE A 124 -14.18 -3.57 -5.23
N THR A 125 -14.97 -3.19 -6.23
CA THR A 125 -14.99 -3.87 -7.52
C THR A 125 -13.79 -3.44 -8.36
N ASN A 126 -13.01 -4.40 -8.87
CA ASN A 126 -11.94 -4.09 -9.82
C ASN A 126 -12.57 -3.81 -11.20
N PRO A 127 -12.47 -2.58 -11.75
CA PRO A 127 -13.09 -2.24 -13.04
C PRO A 127 -12.54 -3.08 -14.20
N ARG A 128 -11.31 -3.60 -14.09
CA ARG A 128 -10.70 -4.51 -15.10
C ARG A 128 -11.21 -5.95 -15.01
N LYS A 129 -11.78 -6.37 -13.87
CA LYS A 129 -12.43 -7.68 -13.70
C LYS A 129 -13.95 -7.62 -13.86
N ALA A 130 -14.54 -6.43 -13.88
CA ALA A 130 -15.96 -6.21 -14.15
C ALA A 130 -16.31 -6.23 -15.66
N GLY A 131 -15.33 -6.51 -16.53
CA GLY A 131 -15.41 -6.43 -18.00
C GLY A 131 -16.34 -7.42 -18.71
N GLN A 132 -17.34 -7.97 -18.01
CA GLN A 132 -18.49 -8.68 -18.60
C GLN A 132 -19.82 -8.09 -18.14
N GLN A 133 -19.81 -6.88 -17.58
CA GLN A 133 -21.04 -6.10 -17.48
C GLN A 133 -21.21 -5.35 -18.79
N ASP A 134 -22.39 -5.54 -19.39
CA ASP A 134 -22.79 -4.99 -20.67
C ASP A 134 -22.35 -3.53 -20.83
N LEU A 135 -21.56 -3.26 -21.87
CA LEU A 135 -21.08 -1.92 -22.20
C LEU A 135 -22.26 -0.97 -22.43
N MET A 136 -23.45 -1.47 -22.76
CA MET A 136 -24.67 -0.67 -22.86
C MET A 136 -25.19 -0.17 -21.50
N ILE A 137 -24.88 -0.87 -20.39
CA ILE A 137 -25.41 -0.55 -19.04
C ILE A 137 -24.46 0.35 -18.24
N ASN A 138 -23.14 0.21 -18.43
CA ASN A 138 -22.12 0.96 -17.68
C ASN A 138 -21.35 1.98 -18.52
N ASN A 139 -21.85 2.34 -19.70
CA ASN A 139 -21.23 3.39 -20.50
C ASN A 139 -21.46 4.77 -19.82
N PRO A 140 -20.41 5.43 -19.32
CA PRO A 140 -20.53 6.75 -18.68
C PRO A 140 -20.93 7.87 -19.67
N LEU A 141 -20.96 7.59 -20.97
CA LEU A 141 -21.43 8.46 -22.05
C LEU A 141 -22.78 8.02 -22.64
N SER A 142 -23.43 7.01 -22.05
CA SER A 142 -24.76 6.59 -22.53
C SER A 142 -25.73 7.74 -22.35
N GLN A 143 -26.35 8.19 -23.45
CA GLN A 143 -27.41 9.21 -23.43
C GLN A 143 -28.79 8.60 -23.17
N ASP A 144 -28.85 7.30 -22.92
CA ASP A 144 -30.09 6.62 -22.56
C ASP A 144 -30.45 6.99 -21.11
N GLU A 145 -31.64 7.57 -20.93
CA GLU A 145 -32.10 8.22 -19.69
C GLU A 145 -32.29 7.24 -18.51
N GLY A 146 -31.95 5.96 -18.70
CA GLY A 146 -32.44 4.84 -17.89
C GLY A 146 -31.54 4.33 -16.76
N VAL A 147 -30.21 4.41 -16.79
CA VAL A 147 -29.40 3.71 -15.76
C VAL A 147 -27.99 4.28 -15.58
N THR A 148 -27.88 5.44 -14.94
CA THR A 148 -26.68 5.69 -14.10
C THR A 148 -26.97 5.14 -12.71
N ARG A 149 -26.43 3.96 -12.38
CA ARG A 149 -26.42 3.43 -10.99
C ARG A 149 -25.83 4.42 -9.98
N LEU A 150 -25.09 5.43 -10.44
CA LEU A 150 -24.60 6.53 -9.63
C LEU A 150 -25.72 7.43 -9.07
N ASN A 151 -26.88 7.52 -9.73
CA ASN A 151 -27.98 8.36 -9.23
C ASN A 151 -28.71 7.76 -8.02
N LEU A 152 -28.64 6.44 -7.79
CA LEU A 152 -29.33 5.82 -6.64
C LEU A 152 -28.62 6.10 -5.31
N TYR A 153 -27.31 6.34 -5.32
CA TYR A 153 -26.54 6.61 -4.09
C TYR A 153 -26.57 8.09 -3.66
N PHE A 154 -26.89 9.02 -4.56
CA PHE A 154 -26.93 10.45 -4.26
C PHE A 154 -28.34 10.98 -3.93
N LEU A 155 -29.39 10.19 -4.11
CA LEU A 155 -30.79 10.61 -3.87
C LEU A 155 -31.42 10.03 -2.59
N THR A 156 -30.65 9.37 -1.72
CA THR A 156 -31.15 8.87 -0.41
C THR A 156 -30.37 9.43 0.78
N THR A 157 -30.17 10.75 0.83
CA THR A 157 -29.86 11.49 2.07
C THR A 157 -30.66 12.79 2.04
#